data_AF-A0A3B5QGH7-F1
#
_entry.id   AF-A0A3B5QGH7-F1
#
_cell.length_a   1.000
_cell.length_b   1.000
_cell.length_c   1.000
_cell.angle_alpha   90.00
_cell.angle_beta   90.00
_cell.angle_gamma   90.00
#
_symmetry.space_group_name_H-M   'P 1'
#
loop_
_entity.id
_entity.type
_entity.pdbx_description
1 polymer ?
#
loop_
_entity_poly.entity_id
_entity_poly.type
_entity_poly.pdbx_seq_one_letter_code
_entity_poly.pdbx_strand_id
1 'polypeptide(L)'
;FTEVPVLMIRPQMAKEKIEGCHVCTLVTPGEPQVLLGKDKAFTYDFVFDIDSEQQHIYQTCVYKLIEGCFEGYNATVFAYGQTGSGKTYTMGTGFDVNPSLQEQGIIPRAVHHLFEGIQSRRDRAQEIGIQAPEFKVSAQFLEVGHTKKFDLTF
;
A
#
# COMPACT_ATOMS: atom_id res chain seq x y z
N PHE A 1 3.19 15.82 11.13
CA PHE A 1 3.43 14.76 10.13
C PHE A 1 4.09 13.62 10.88
N THR A 2 3.37 12.51 11.09
CA THR A 2 3.95 11.32 11.72
C THR A 2 4.27 10.36 10.59
N GLU A 3 5.55 10.08 10.40
CA GLU A 3 6.00 9.05 9.47
C GLU A 3 5.84 7.69 10.15
N VAL A 4 5.21 6.74 9.45
CA VAL A 4 4.99 5.38 9.93
C VAL A 4 5.81 4.45 9.04
N PRO A 5 7.09 4.20 9.36
CA PRO A 5 7.93 3.30 8.58
C PRO A 5 7.43 1.85 8.64
N VAL A 6 7.25 1.26 7.48
CA VAL A 6 6.76 -0.11 7.29
C VAL A 6 7.77 -0.91 6.48
N LEU A 7 8.14 -2.10 6.96
CA LEU A 7 8.96 -3.03 6.22
C LEU A 7 8.10 -4.14 5.62
N MET A 8 8.32 -4.44 4.34
CA MET A 8 7.71 -5.60 3.68
C MET A 8 8.79 -6.51 3.10
N ILE A 9 8.72 -7.78 3.47
CA ILE A 9 9.60 -8.84 2.97
C ILE A 9 8.84 -9.61 1.92
N ARG A 10 9.40 -9.71 0.71
CA ARG A 10 8.77 -10.50 -0.36
C ARG A 10 9.29 -11.94 -0.38
N PRO A 11 8.50 -12.90 -0.88
CA PRO A 11 8.99 -14.23 -1.20
C PRO A 11 10.18 -14.19 -2.17
N GLN A 12 11.03 -15.21 -2.10
CA GLN A 12 12.11 -15.40 -3.08
C GLN A 12 11.53 -15.68 -4.47
N MET A 13 12.08 -15.02 -5.49
CA MET A 13 11.78 -15.27 -6.89
C MET A 13 12.33 -16.64 -7.32
N ALA A 14 11.73 -17.24 -8.36
CA ALA A 14 12.20 -18.51 -8.91
C ALA A 14 13.69 -18.49 -9.28
N LYS A 15 14.16 -17.38 -9.88
CA LYS A 15 15.57 -17.19 -10.22
C LYS A 15 16.50 -17.25 -9.01
N GLU A 16 16.12 -16.61 -7.90
CA GLU A 16 16.91 -16.59 -6.66
C GLU A 16 17.00 -18.00 -6.05
N LYS A 17 15.91 -18.78 -6.13
CA LYS A 17 15.90 -20.18 -5.70
C LYS A 17 16.81 -21.05 -6.58
N ILE A 18 16.79 -20.86 -7.90
CA ILE A 18 17.61 -21.60 -8.86
C ILE A 18 19.11 -21.28 -8.68
N GLU A 19 19.44 -20.02 -8.38
CA GLU A 19 20.80 -19.56 -8.11
C GLU A 19 21.33 -19.97 -6.73
N GLY A 20 20.51 -20.64 -5.90
CA GLY A 20 20.89 -21.09 -4.56
C GLY A 20 20.98 -19.97 -3.53
N CYS A 21 20.32 -18.85 -3.74
CA CYS A 21 20.27 -17.77 -2.76
C CYS A 21 19.51 -18.22 -1.50
N HIS A 22 20.01 -17.82 -0.33
CA HIS A 22 19.35 -18.08 0.95
C HIS A 22 18.63 -16.83 1.46
N VAL A 23 17.48 -17.02 2.10
CA VAL A 23 16.79 -15.96 2.84
C VAL A 23 17.71 -15.48 3.96
N CYS A 24 17.94 -14.17 4.02
CA CYS A 24 18.82 -13.53 5.02
C CYS A 24 18.09 -12.67 6.04
N THR A 25 16.74 -12.72 6.03
CA THR A 25 15.86 -11.97 6.92
C THR A 25 15.08 -12.92 7.83
N LEU A 26 14.92 -12.54 9.09
CA LEU A 26 14.08 -13.24 10.05
C LEU A 26 13.23 -12.22 10.81
N VAL A 27 11.90 -12.36 10.77
CA VAL A 27 11.00 -11.52 11.57
C VAL A 27 10.94 -12.04 12.99
N THR A 28 11.05 -11.15 13.97
CA THR A 28 10.96 -11.49 15.39
C THR A 28 9.49 -11.70 15.77
N PRO A 29 9.08 -12.89 16.23
CA PRO A 29 7.67 -13.15 16.53
C PRO A 29 7.12 -12.20 17.59
N GLY A 30 6.00 -11.53 17.28
CA GLY A 30 5.34 -10.60 18.21
C GLY A 30 5.98 -9.22 18.33
N GLU A 31 7.08 -8.95 17.60
CA GLU A 31 7.75 -7.66 17.58
C GLU A 31 7.82 -7.11 16.16
N PRO A 32 7.69 -5.79 15.95
CA PRO A 32 7.88 -5.19 14.64
C PRO A 32 9.38 -5.04 14.32
N GLN A 33 10.13 -6.14 14.43
CA GLN A 33 11.58 -6.18 14.27
C GLN A 33 11.99 -7.26 13.27
N VAL A 34 12.95 -6.92 12.40
CA VAL A 34 13.63 -7.85 11.50
C VAL A 34 15.09 -8.00 11.87
N LEU A 35 15.61 -9.22 11.79
CA LEU A 35 17.02 -9.54 11.85
C LEU A 35 17.55 -9.75 10.42
N LEU A 36 18.62 -9.05 10.08
CA LEU A 36 19.37 -9.20 8.83
C LEU A 36 20.71 -9.87 9.13
N GLY A 37 20.90 -11.09 8.62
CA GLY A 37 22.08 -11.88 8.94
C GLY A 37 22.05 -12.40 10.38
N LYS A 38 23.15 -12.28 11.13
CA LYS A 38 23.28 -12.84 12.49
C LYS A 38 23.21 -11.82 13.61
N ASP A 39 23.39 -10.54 13.31
CA ASP A 39 23.75 -9.52 14.31
C ASP A 39 23.12 -8.14 14.07
N LYS A 40 22.34 -7.94 13.00
CA LYS A 40 21.73 -6.64 12.69
C LYS A 40 20.22 -6.69 12.87
N ALA A 41 19.72 -6.04 13.90
CA ALA A 41 18.29 -5.87 14.16
C ALA A 41 17.81 -4.48 13.71
N PHE A 42 16.64 -4.43 13.09
CA PHE A 42 15.98 -3.19 12.68
C PHE A 42 14.52 -3.22 13.13
N THR A 43 14.08 -2.16 13.81
CA THR A 43 12.70 -2.01 14.30
C THR A 43 11.95 -1.00 13.43
N TYR A 44 10.71 -1.33 13.11
CA TYR A 44 9.78 -0.52 12.33
C TYR A 44 8.46 -0.37 13.11
N ASP A 45 7.50 0.39 12.58
CA ASP A 45 6.15 0.40 13.15
C ASP A 45 5.40 -0.90 12.81
N PHE A 46 5.63 -1.41 11.58
CA PHE A 46 5.09 -2.67 11.11
C PHE A 46 6.12 -3.43 10.28
N VAL A 47 6.18 -4.76 10.48
CA VAL A 47 6.99 -5.68 9.69
C VAL A 47 6.08 -6.78 9.13
N PHE A 48 6.03 -6.87 7.81
CA PHE A 48 5.28 -7.88 7.08
C PHE A 48 6.24 -8.92 6.51
N ASP A 49 6.09 -10.18 6.93
CA ASP A 49 6.87 -11.31 6.42
C ASP A 49 6.33 -11.82 5.08
N ILE A 50 7.01 -12.79 4.48
CA ILE A 50 6.76 -13.35 3.15
C ILE A 50 5.32 -13.84 2.91
N ASP A 51 4.62 -14.25 3.97
CA ASP A 51 3.26 -14.80 3.90
C ASP A 51 2.18 -13.73 4.13
N SER A 52 2.58 -12.46 4.26
CA SER A 52 1.64 -11.37 4.50
C SER A 52 0.79 -11.07 3.27
N GLU A 53 -0.53 -11.04 3.46
CA GLU A 53 -1.48 -10.75 2.40
C GLU A 53 -1.63 -9.25 2.14
N GLN A 54 -1.85 -8.88 0.87
CA GLN A 54 -2.06 -7.49 0.45
C GLN A 54 -3.23 -6.81 1.18
N GLN A 55 -4.29 -7.56 1.49
CA GLN A 55 -5.42 -7.05 2.27
C GLN A 55 -5.02 -6.69 3.70
N HIS A 56 -4.22 -7.52 4.36
CA HIS A 56 -3.75 -7.26 5.71
C HIS A 56 -2.85 -6.03 5.77
N ILE A 57 -1.95 -5.88 4.78
CA ILE A 57 -1.09 -4.71 4.62
C ILE A 57 -1.94 -3.44 4.46
N TYR A 58 -2.94 -3.47 3.56
CA TYR A 58 -3.83 -2.35 3.33
C TYR A 58 -4.60 -1.95 4.61
N GLN A 59 -5.18 -2.93 5.30
CA GLN A 59 -5.97 -2.70 6.50
C GLN A 59 -5.14 -2.06 7.63
N THR A 60 -3.89 -2.48 7.76
CA THR A 60 -2.99 -2.01 8.81
C THR A 60 -2.44 -0.61 8.52
N CYS A 61 -2.01 -0.37 7.27
CA CYS A 61 -1.20 0.81 6.93
C CYS A 61 -1.99 1.93 6.25
N VAL A 62 -3.04 1.61 5.51
CA VAL A 62 -3.67 2.54 4.56
C VAL A 62 -5.10 2.87 4.93
N TYR A 63 -5.84 1.94 5.54
CA TYR A 63 -7.25 2.13 5.88
C TYR A 63 -7.51 3.44 6.65
N LYS A 64 -6.75 3.68 7.72
CA LYS A 64 -6.89 4.90 8.54
C LYS A 64 -6.50 6.18 7.80
N LEU A 65 -5.62 6.08 6.80
CA LEU A 65 -5.25 7.23 5.98
C LEU A 65 -6.41 7.68 5.10
N ILE A 66 -7.15 6.74 4.51
CA ILE A 66 -8.35 7.03 3.72
C ILE A 66 -9.46 7.62 4.61
N GLU A 67 -9.66 7.07 5.81
CA GLU A 67 -10.60 7.66 6.77
C GLU A 67 -10.21 9.09 7.16
N GLY A 68 -8.92 9.34 7.40
CA GLY A 68 -8.40 10.68 7.65
C GLY A 68 -8.64 11.66 6.48
N CYS A 69 -8.60 11.20 5.22
CA CYS A 69 -8.94 12.03 4.07
C CYS A 69 -10.38 12.57 4.13
N PHE A 70 -11.33 11.78 4.63
CA PHE A 70 -12.70 12.24 4.83
C PHE A 70 -12.86 13.25 5.97
N GLU A 71 -11.90 13.29 6.89
CA GLU A 71 -11.81 14.30 7.96
C GLU A 71 -11.06 15.57 7.50
N GLY A 72 -10.60 15.60 6.25
CA GLY A 72 -9.90 16.74 5.66
C GLY A 72 -8.38 16.71 5.83
N TYR A 73 -7.80 15.57 6.23
CA TYR A 73 -6.35 15.40 6.33
C TYR A 73 -5.73 14.93 5.01
N ASN A 74 -4.51 15.39 4.74
CA ASN A 74 -3.72 14.88 3.62
C ASN A 74 -3.04 13.57 4.01
N ALA A 75 -3.09 12.58 3.12
CA ALA A 75 -2.38 11.32 3.25
C ALA A 75 -1.34 11.16 2.13
N THR A 76 -0.23 10.48 2.42
CA THR A 76 0.78 10.14 1.42
C THR A 76 1.35 8.76 1.74
N VAL A 77 1.42 7.91 0.71
CA VAL A 77 2.02 6.57 0.79
C VAL A 77 3.00 6.44 -0.37
N PHE A 78 4.23 6.05 -0.07
CA PHE A 78 5.24 5.76 -1.09
C PHE A 78 5.89 4.41 -0.79
N ALA A 79 6.19 3.65 -1.83
CA ALA A 79 6.93 2.41 -1.72
C ALA A 79 8.40 2.65 -2.13
N TYR A 80 9.34 2.22 -1.29
CA TYR A 80 10.77 2.36 -1.53
C TYR A 80 11.49 1.01 -1.45
N GLY A 81 12.58 0.86 -2.21
CA GLY A 81 13.37 -0.36 -2.25
C GLY A 81 14.08 -0.55 -3.60
N GLN A 82 14.96 -1.55 -3.68
CA GLN A 82 15.70 -1.87 -4.91
C GLN A 82 14.79 -2.35 -6.05
N THR A 83 15.31 -2.37 -7.29
CA THR A 83 14.62 -3.01 -8.42
C THR A 83 14.31 -4.47 -8.09
N GLY A 84 13.09 -4.91 -8.41
CA GLY A 84 12.62 -6.26 -8.09
C GLY A 84 12.22 -6.48 -6.61
N SER A 85 12.19 -5.45 -5.76
CA SER A 85 11.79 -5.59 -4.35
C SER A 85 10.28 -5.71 -4.10
N GLY A 86 9.44 -5.58 -5.15
CA GLY A 86 7.98 -5.68 -5.01
C GLY A 86 7.22 -4.35 -4.84
N LYS A 87 7.85 -3.19 -5.09
CA LYS A 87 7.17 -1.87 -5.02
C LYS A 87 5.90 -1.79 -5.88
N THR A 88 6.01 -2.14 -7.17
CA THR A 88 4.89 -2.13 -8.13
C THR A 88 3.77 -3.08 -7.72
N TYR A 89 4.13 -4.26 -7.21
CA TYR A 89 3.18 -5.24 -6.67
C TYR A 89 2.44 -4.69 -5.44
N THR A 90 3.18 -4.11 -4.50
CA THR A 90 2.63 -3.49 -3.28
C THR A 90 1.64 -2.38 -3.61
N MET A 91 2.04 -1.44 -4.47
CA MET A 91 1.19 -0.31 -4.83
C MET A 91 0.03 -0.71 -5.75
N GLY A 92 0.14 -1.83 -6.47
CA GLY A 92 -0.86 -2.28 -7.44
C GLY A 92 -0.82 -1.46 -8.74
N THR A 93 0.37 -1.02 -9.16
CA THR A 93 0.58 -0.30 -10.43
C THR A 93 1.07 -1.20 -11.57
N GLY A 94 0.98 -2.52 -11.39
CA GLY A 94 1.34 -3.49 -12.42
C GLY A 94 0.38 -3.45 -13.62
N PHE A 95 0.81 -4.02 -14.75
CA PHE A 95 0.04 -4.07 -16.00
C PHE A 95 -1.02 -5.18 -16.06
N ASP A 96 -1.25 -5.90 -14.95
CA ASP A 96 -2.24 -6.96 -14.92
C ASP A 96 -3.64 -6.37 -15.08
N VAL A 97 -4.33 -6.78 -16.15
CA VAL A 97 -5.61 -6.18 -16.59
C VAL A 97 -6.77 -6.54 -15.65
N ASN A 98 -6.63 -7.57 -14.82
CA ASN A 98 -7.63 -7.95 -13.82
C ASN A 98 -7.02 -8.83 -12.71
N PRO A 99 -6.21 -8.27 -11.79
CA PRO A 99 -5.66 -9.03 -10.68
C PRO A 99 -6.80 -9.56 -9.79
N SER A 100 -6.62 -10.76 -9.22
CA SER A 100 -7.58 -11.28 -8.25
C SER A 100 -7.72 -10.34 -7.05
N LEU A 101 -8.83 -10.43 -6.32
CA LEU A 101 -9.05 -9.62 -5.10
C LEU A 101 -7.94 -9.78 -4.06
N GLN A 102 -7.23 -10.90 -4.05
CA GLN A 102 -6.09 -11.14 -3.16
C GLN A 102 -4.81 -10.45 -3.64
N GLU A 103 -4.63 -10.32 -4.95
CA GLU A 103 -3.43 -9.73 -5.56
C GLU A 103 -3.51 -8.21 -5.69
N GLN A 104 -4.70 -7.62 -5.60
CA GLN A 104 -4.88 -6.17 -5.62
C GLN A 104 -4.01 -5.48 -4.56
N GLY A 105 -3.20 -4.51 -5.02
CA GLY A 105 -2.36 -3.69 -4.16
C GLY A 105 -3.07 -2.50 -3.52
N ILE A 106 -2.28 -1.56 -3.02
CA ILE A 106 -2.76 -0.41 -2.24
C ILE A 106 -3.69 0.51 -3.03
N ILE A 107 -3.31 0.91 -4.24
CA ILE A 107 -4.05 1.91 -5.03
C ILE A 107 -5.47 1.45 -5.38
N PRO A 108 -5.71 0.28 -6.01
CA PRO A 108 -7.07 -0.15 -6.34
C PRO A 108 -7.95 -0.28 -5.10
N ARG A 109 -7.42 -0.78 -3.97
CA ARG A 109 -8.14 -0.85 -2.70
C ARG A 109 -8.47 0.54 -2.13
N ALA A 110 -7.53 1.48 -2.19
CA ALA A 110 -7.73 2.86 -1.75
C ALA A 110 -8.82 3.57 -2.55
N VAL A 111 -8.82 3.39 -3.87
CA VAL A 111 -9.84 3.94 -4.76
C VAL A 111 -11.21 3.36 -4.42
N HIS A 112 -11.31 2.03 -4.27
CA HIS A 112 -12.56 1.37 -3.88
C HIS A 112 -13.09 1.90 -2.54
N HIS A 113 -12.24 1.90 -1.51
CA HIS A 113 -12.59 2.39 -0.17
C HIS A 113 -13.02 3.87 -0.19
N LEU A 114 -12.35 4.71 -0.99
CA LEU A 114 -12.74 6.11 -1.15
C LEU A 114 -14.16 6.24 -1.73
N PHE A 115 -14.50 5.49 -2.78
CA PHE A 115 -15.82 5.58 -3.37
C PHE A 115 -16.92 4.97 -2.47
N GLU A 116 -16.64 3.86 -1.80
CA GLU A 116 -17.54 3.31 -0.77
C GLU A 116 -17.77 4.29 0.38
N GLY A 117 -16.71 4.94 0.85
CA GLY A 117 -16.79 5.92 1.92
C GLY A 117 -17.57 7.19 1.53
N ILE A 118 -17.51 7.61 0.26
CA ILE A 118 -18.35 8.69 -0.29
C ILE A 118 -19.82 8.27 -0.28
N GLN A 119 -20.13 7.06 -0.78
CA GLN A 119 -21.49 6.55 -0.86
C GLN A 119 -22.11 6.42 0.54
N SER A 120 -21.41 5.76 1.47
CA SER A 120 -21.86 5.58 2.85
C SER A 120 -22.19 6.90 3.55
N ARG A 121 -21.38 7.95 3.33
CA ARG A 121 -21.62 9.27 3.92
C ARG A 121 -22.83 9.99 3.31
N ARG A 122 -23.14 9.76 2.03
CA ARG A 122 -24.36 10.25 1.39
C ARG A 122 -25.59 9.52 1.90
N ASP A 123 -25.53 8.19 1.98
CA ASP A 123 -26.64 7.35 2.45
C ASP A 123 -26.98 7.70 3.90
N ARG A 124 -25.98 7.81 4.78
CA ARG A 124 -26.16 8.24 6.18
C ARG A 124 -26.80 9.62 6.30
N ALA A 125 -26.45 10.56 5.42
CA ALA A 125 -27.05 11.90 5.43
C ALA A 125 -28.54 11.86 5.06
N GLN A 126 -28.92 11.00 4.11
CA GLN A 126 -30.32 10.78 3.73
C GLN A 126 -31.11 10.14 4.87
N GLU A 127 -30.54 9.14 5.54
CA GLU A 127 -31.18 8.44 6.67
C GLU A 127 -31.51 9.39 7.83
N ILE A 128 -30.60 10.33 8.14
CA ILE A 128 -30.79 11.30 9.23
C ILE A 128 -31.49 12.60 8.76
N GLY A 129 -31.93 12.65 7.50
CA GLY A 129 -32.70 13.78 6.94
C GLY A 129 -31.91 15.08 6.81
N ILE A 130 -30.57 15.02 6.70
CA ILE A 130 -29.73 16.19 6.47
C ILE A 130 -29.27 16.28 5.02
N GLN A 131 -28.78 17.46 4.62
CA GLN A 131 -28.19 17.64 3.30
C GLN A 131 -26.94 16.75 3.16
N ALA A 132 -26.89 15.99 2.06
CA ALA A 132 -25.75 15.13 1.75
C ALA A 132 -24.50 15.95 1.42
N PRO A 133 -23.30 15.50 1.86
CA PRO A 133 -22.05 16.12 1.50
C PRO A 133 -21.77 16.03 -0.01
N GLU A 134 -21.25 17.12 -0.57
CA GLU A 134 -20.74 17.17 -1.94
C GLU A 134 -19.26 16.78 -1.96
N PHE A 135 -18.89 15.89 -2.90
CA PHE A 135 -17.52 15.43 -3.08
C PHE A 135 -17.11 15.65 -4.53
N LYS A 136 -15.92 16.22 -4.73
CA LYS A 136 -15.25 16.30 -6.03
C LYS A 136 -13.94 15.51 -5.95
N VAL A 137 -13.84 14.48 -6.78
CA VAL A 137 -12.65 13.62 -6.86
C VAL A 137 -11.92 13.93 -8.16
N SER A 138 -10.59 14.02 -8.09
CA SER A 138 -9.73 14.22 -9.27
C SER A 138 -8.46 13.39 -9.05
N ALA A 139 -8.00 12.73 -10.11
CA ALA A 139 -6.81 11.87 -10.07
C ALA A 139 -5.82 12.33 -11.13
N GLN A 140 -4.53 12.20 -10.83
CA GLN A 140 -3.43 12.49 -11.74
C GLN A 140 -2.37 11.41 -11.58
N PHE A 141 -1.84 10.91 -12.69
CA PHE A 141 -0.74 9.96 -12.71
C PHE A 141 0.51 10.62 -13.30
N LEU A 142 1.60 10.63 -12.53
CA LEU A 142 2.87 11.22 -12.94
C LEU A 142 3.98 10.17 -12.88
N GLU A 143 4.61 9.91 -14.02
CA GLU A 143 5.83 9.13 -14.08
C GLU A 143 7.06 10.06 -14.11
N VAL A 144 7.91 9.97 -13.09
CA VAL A 144 9.15 10.75 -13.01
C VAL A 144 10.30 9.91 -13.55
N GLY A 145 10.49 9.94 -14.88
CA GLY A 145 11.68 9.41 -15.54
C GLY A 145 12.82 10.43 -15.56
N HIS A 146 14.07 9.96 -15.67
CA HIS A 146 15.28 10.79 -15.65
C HIS A 146 15.38 11.87 -16.74
N THR A 147 14.41 12.06 -17.66
CA THR A 147 14.45 13.18 -18.61
C THR A 147 13.14 13.72 -19.16
N LYS A 148 11.95 13.14 -18.93
CA LYS A 148 10.69 13.74 -19.43
C LYS A 148 9.51 13.38 -18.52
N LYS A 149 8.79 14.42 -18.06
CA LYS A 149 7.45 14.27 -17.48
C LYS A 149 6.51 13.89 -18.62
N PHE A 150 5.98 12.67 -18.60
CA PHE A 150 4.84 12.31 -19.43
C PHE A 150 3.59 12.49 -18.58
N ASP A 151 2.71 13.40 -19.00
CA ASP A 151 1.38 13.55 -18.44
C ASP A 151 0.50 12.47 -19.08
N LEU A 152 0.10 11.48 -18.29
CA LEU A 152 -0.85 10.44 -18.69
C LEU A 152 -2.19 10.76 -18.05
N THR A 153 -2.86 11.78 -18.58
CA THR A 153 -4.26 12.05 -18.29
C THR A 153 -5.12 11.22 -19.26
N PHE A 154 -5.96 10.34 -18.72
CA PHE A 154 -7.07 9.71 -19.45
C PHE A 154 -8.37 10.46 -19.15
#